data_AF-A0A2N6A2Y9-F1
#
_entry.id   AF-A0A2N6A2Y9-F1
#
_cell.length_a   1.000
_cell.length_b   1.000
_cell.length_c   1.000
_cell.angle_alpha   90.00
_cell.angle_beta   90.00
_cell.angle_gamma   90.00
#
_symmetry.space_group_name_H-M   'P 1'
#
loop_
_entity.id
_entity.type
_entity.pdbx_description
1 polymer ?
#
loop_
_entity_poly.entity_id
_entity_poly.type
_entity_poly.pdbx_seq_one_letter_code
_entity_poly.pdbx_strand_id
1 'polypeptide(L)'
;MTDLGSYIETELDPQFSAWNRSTGISITESQISDLGSYLETETDPVFDAKFDMAGVLSGDLLKYDGSKFVKFTPTYISDYTVTESDVTAHQAALEVTESQITDLQSYLTAESDPEFTSWDKTTGISITESQISDLGSYIETESDPSVPAGTQVGEMQYWNGMQWVTVAPGNDGQVLTMSGGVPAWKTPLEPGDVENPVTGKIWMEKNLGAAQVATSSNDSDAYGDLYQWGRGTDGHESRTSATTTTVSTTDDPGHGDFILHSIYPGGWRDVINDDYWQGVDGINNPCPDGYRVPTEAEWIAEYQSWSSADSYGAFGSPLKLTKGGYRHYDDGILEYVGATGFYWTSNVIGSGARFLRFAYNHVGIYSYNRANGMSVRCIKD
;
A
#
# COMPACT_ATOMS: atom_id res chain seq x y z
N MET A 1 -79.90 -22.55 89.13
CA MET A 1 -80.09 -21.13 88.76
C MET A 1 -78.74 -20.51 89.02
N THR A 2 -77.91 -20.16 88.04
CA THR A 2 -78.09 -19.44 86.77
C THR A 2 -76.81 -19.72 85.96
N ASP A 3 -76.90 -20.10 84.70
CA ASP A 3 -76.70 -19.24 83.51
C ASP A 3 -75.31 -18.60 83.39
N LEU A 4 -74.84 -18.55 82.14
CA LEU A 4 -73.68 -17.82 81.60
C LEU A 4 -72.32 -18.49 81.87
N GLY A 5 -71.44 -18.72 80.89
CA GLY A 5 -71.14 -17.86 79.75
C GLY A 5 -69.96 -16.97 80.11
N SER A 6 -68.74 -17.33 79.67
CA SER A 6 -67.68 -16.40 79.21
C SER A 6 -66.35 -17.11 78.94
N TYR A 7 -66.11 -17.25 77.65
CA TYR A 7 -64.88 -17.14 76.84
C TYR A 7 -63.61 -16.59 77.52
N ILE A 8 -62.47 -17.19 77.13
CA ILE A 8 -61.13 -16.59 77.20
C ILE A 8 -60.66 -16.31 75.75
N GLU A 9 -60.32 -15.06 75.48
CA GLU A 9 -59.95 -14.53 74.15
C GLU A 9 -58.48 -14.76 73.75
N THR A 10 -57.70 -15.55 74.51
CA THR A 10 -56.32 -15.97 74.17
C THR A 10 -55.88 -17.21 74.98
N GLU A 11 -55.36 -18.27 74.34
CA GLU A 11 -54.44 -19.22 75.01
C GLU A 11 -53.31 -19.67 74.09
N LEU A 12 -52.09 -19.70 74.65
CA LEU A 12 -50.80 -20.07 74.08
C LEU A 12 -50.71 -21.58 73.84
N ASP A 13 -50.20 -22.01 72.69
CA ASP A 13 -49.76 -23.40 72.48
C ASP A 13 -48.74 -23.79 73.57
N PRO A 14 -48.91 -24.92 74.28
CA PRO A 14 -47.86 -25.45 75.10
C PRO A 14 -46.73 -25.93 74.18
N GLN A 15 -45.61 -25.21 74.22
CA GLN A 15 -44.35 -25.70 73.68
C GLN A 15 -44.09 -27.11 74.22
N PHE A 16 -43.89 -28.06 73.31
CA PHE A 16 -43.48 -29.43 73.61
C PHE A 16 -42.03 -29.41 74.15
N SER A 17 -41.88 -28.99 75.41
CA SER A 17 -40.62 -28.71 76.08
C SER A 17 -40.06 -29.91 76.86
N ALA A 18 -40.74 -31.07 76.82
CA ALA A 18 -40.37 -32.26 77.59
C ALA A 18 -39.72 -33.40 76.76
N TRP A 19 -39.66 -33.33 75.44
CA TRP A 19 -38.96 -34.35 74.65
C TRP A 19 -37.49 -33.97 74.44
N ASN A 20 -36.60 -34.62 75.19
CA ASN A 20 -35.16 -34.55 74.92
C ASN A 20 -34.82 -35.46 73.72
N ARG A 21 -34.54 -34.84 72.57
CA ARG A 21 -34.21 -35.54 71.31
C ARG A 21 -32.83 -36.19 71.31
N SER A 22 -32.01 -35.96 72.33
CA SER A 22 -30.63 -36.43 72.33
C SER A 22 -30.44 -37.89 72.76
N THR A 23 -31.47 -38.58 73.27
CA THR A 23 -31.30 -39.94 73.86
C THR A 23 -32.01 -41.08 73.10
N GLY A 24 -32.82 -40.80 72.07
CA GLY A 24 -33.62 -41.82 71.40
C GLY A 24 -34.68 -42.48 72.31
N ILE A 25 -35.54 -43.33 71.74
CA ILE A 25 -36.55 -44.11 72.47
C ILE A 25 -36.00 -45.52 72.69
N SER A 26 -36.02 -46.01 73.93
CA SER A 26 -35.72 -47.39 74.29
C SER A 26 -36.98 -48.08 74.81
N ILE A 27 -37.29 -49.26 74.27
CA ILE A 27 -38.42 -50.12 74.69
C ILE A 27 -37.85 -51.45 75.17
N THR A 28 -38.21 -51.91 76.38
CA THR A 28 -37.84 -53.21 76.95
C THR A 28 -38.93 -54.24 76.72
N GLU A 29 -38.60 -55.54 76.80
CA GLU A 29 -39.56 -56.65 76.56
C GLU A 29 -40.84 -56.53 77.39
N SER A 30 -40.75 -56.03 78.63
CA SER A 30 -41.91 -55.76 79.51
C SER A 30 -42.90 -54.72 78.97
N GLN A 31 -42.49 -53.91 78.01
CA GLN A 31 -43.30 -52.86 77.39
C GLN A 31 -43.99 -53.36 76.10
N ILE A 32 -43.76 -54.62 75.70
CA ILE A 32 -44.37 -55.26 74.52
C ILE A 32 -45.37 -56.32 75.01
N SER A 33 -46.64 -55.93 75.10
CA SER A 33 -47.70 -56.76 75.70
C SER A 33 -48.13 -57.96 74.85
N ASP A 34 -47.71 -58.03 73.59
CA ASP A 34 -48.08 -59.06 72.61
C ASP A 34 -46.93 -60.00 72.22
N LEU A 35 -45.82 -60.01 72.98
CA LEU A 35 -44.70 -60.90 72.72
C LEU A 35 -45.07 -62.36 73.06
N GLY A 36 -45.18 -63.22 72.05
CA GLY A 36 -45.54 -64.64 72.18
C GLY A 36 -44.41 -65.54 72.72
N SER A 37 -44.66 -66.85 72.79
CA SER A 37 -43.68 -67.85 73.24
C SER A 37 -42.59 -68.12 72.21
N TYR A 38 -41.32 -68.15 72.63
CA TYR A 38 -40.15 -68.48 71.82
C TYR A 38 -39.35 -69.67 72.41
N LEU A 39 -38.55 -70.34 71.57
CA LEU A 39 -37.71 -71.48 71.96
C LEU A 39 -36.54 -71.02 72.83
N GLU A 40 -36.31 -71.71 73.96
CA GLU A 40 -35.18 -71.42 74.86
C GLU A 40 -33.93 -72.27 74.57
N THR A 41 -34.08 -73.46 73.96
CA THR A 41 -32.94 -74.33 73.59
C THR A 41 -33.25 -75.20 72.37
N GLU A 42 -32.29 -75.29 71.46
CA GLU A 42 -32.30 -76.14 70.25
C GLU A 42 -31.12 -77.14 70.31
N THR A 43 -31.34 -78.38 69.89
CA THR A 43 -30.26 -79.34 69.58
C THR A 43 -30.23 -79.61 68.07
N ASP A 44 -29.18 -79.16 67.40
CA ASP A 44 -28.94 -79.39 65.96
C ASP A 44 -28.11 -80.67 65.76
N PRO A 45 -28.70 -81.79 65.31
CA PRO A 45 -28.00 -83.05 65.13
C PRO A 45 -26.89 -82.99 64.05
N VAL A 46 -26.87 -81.97 63.20
CA VAL A 46 -25.81 -81.76 62.21
C VAL A 46 -24.54 -81.22 62.87
N PHE A 47 -24.66 -80.41 63.92
CA PHE A 47 -23.53 -79.85 64.66
C PHE A 47 -22.76 -80.96 65.39
N ASP A 48 -23.45 -81.81 66.14
CA ASP A 48 -22.83 -82.91 66.90
C ASP A 48 -22.17 -83.97 65.99
N ALA A 49 -22.67 -84.12 64.76
CA ALA A 49 -22.07 -85.00 63.76
C ALA A 49 -20.75 -84.43 63.21
N LYS A 50 -20.51 -83.12 63.27
CA LYS A 50 -19.39 -82.43 62.62
C LYS A 50 -18.35 -81.85 63.58
N PHE A 51 -18.72 -81.62 64.84
CA PHE A 51 -17.85 -81.04 65.86
C PHE A 51 -17.74 -81.98 67.05
N ASP A 52 -16.53 -82.13 67.60
CA ASP A 52 -16.30 -82.70 68.91
C ASP A 52 -15.75 -81.60 69.81
N MET A 53 -16.62 -81.10 70.69
CA MET A 53 -16.33 -79.97 71.58
C MET A 53 -15.82 -80.42 72.96
N ALA A 54 -15.50 -81.71 73.13
CA ALA A 54 -14.96 -82.22 74.38
C ALA A 54 -13.64 -81.50 74.74
N GLY A 55 -13.65 -80.76 75.86
CA GLY A 55 -12.46 -80.05 76.37
C GLY A 55 -12.08 -78.77 75.62
N VAL A 56 -12.95 -78.26 74.74
CA VAL A 56 -12.79 -76.96 74.05
C VAL A 56 -13.21 -75.83 74.98
N LEU A 57 -12.34 -74.84 75.16
CA LEU A 57 -12.58 -73.60 75.89
C LEU A 57 -12.65 -72.41 74.91
N SER A 58 -13.21 -71.29 75.37
CA SER A 58 -13.25 -70.06 74.57
C SER A 58 -11.83 -69.60 74.23
N GLY A 59 -11.56 -69.40 72.93
CA GLY A 59 -10.24 -69.02 72.40
C GLY A 59 -9.40 -70.18 71.87
N ASP A 60 -9.82 -71.43 72.09
CA ASP A 60 -9.13 -72.58 71.50
C ASP A 60 -9.36 -72.66 69.99
N LEU A 61 -8.33 -73.13 69.27
CA LEU A 61 -8.42 -73.41 67.85
C LEU A 61 -8.97 -74.82 67.61
N LEU A 62 -9.85 -74.95 66.62
CA LEU A 62 -10.34 -76.23 66.13
C LEU A 62 -9.74 -76.54 64.76
N LYS A 63 -9.40 -77.80 64.52
CA LYS A 63 -8.92 -78.30 63.23
C LYS A 63 -9.73 -79.53 62.81
N TYR A 64 -10.03 -79.64 61.52
CA TYR A 64 -10.63 -80.84 60.96
C TYR A 64 -9.61 -81.98 60.91
N ASP A 65 -9.93 -83.11 61.55
CA ASP A 65 -9.07 -84.29 61.59
C ASP A 65 -9.33 -85.28 60.44
N GLY A 66 -10.27 -84.95 59.55
CA GLY A 66 -10.74 -85.82 58.48
C GLY A 66 -12.11 -86.44 58.76
N SER A 67 -12.63 -86.33 59.98
CA SER A 67 -13.98 -86.77 60.36
C SER A 67 -14.77 -85.66 61.05
N LYS A 68 -14.20 -85.05 62.11
CA LYS A 68 -14.80 -83.94 62.87
C LYS A 68 -13.81 -82.80 63.07
N PHE A 69 -14.32 -81.62 63.42
CA PHE A 69 -13.50 -80.54 63.96
C PHE A 69 -13.23 -80.79 65.45
N VAL A 70 -11.95 -80.91 65.79
CA VAL A 70 -11.45 -81.23 67.14
C VAL A 70 -10.45 -80.16 67.60
N LYS A 71 -10.23 -80.02 68.92
CA LYS A 71 -9.27 -79.08 69.50
C LYS A 71 -7.85 -79.31 68.95
N PHE A 72 -7.20 -78.23 68.55
CA PHE A 72 -5.82 -78.22 68.05
C PHE A 72 -4.99 -77.15 68.77
N THR A 73 -3.76 -77.50 69.16
CA THR A 73 -2.80 -76.59 69.79
C THR A 73 -1.56 -76.48 68.89
N PRO A 74 -1.35 -75.36 68.17
CA PRO A 74 -0.19 -75.18 67.30
C PRO A 74 1.12 -75.16 68.07
N THR A 75 2.21 -75.66 67.47
CA THR A 75 3.53 -75.79 68.11
C THR A 75 4.56 -74.72 67.70
N TYR A 76 4.17 -73.71 66.90
CA TYR A 76 5.07 -72.62 66.50
C TYR A 76 4.31 -71.30 66.31
N ILE A 77 4.52 -70.42 67.29
CA ILE A 77 4.18 -68.99 67.39
C ILE A 77 2.69 -68.65 67.35
N SER A 78 2.05 -68.72 68.53
CA SER A 78 0.82 -67.98 68.83
C SER A 78 1.01 -66.93 69.94
N ASP A 79 2.12 -66.99 70.70
CA ASP A 79 2.23 -66.28 71.98
C ASP A 79 3.51 -65.42 72.10
N TYR A 80 4.26 -65.21 71.01
CA TYR A 80 5.47 -64.39 71.02
C TYR A 80 5.17 -62.97 70.54
N THR A 81 5.44 -61.96 71.38
CA THR A 81 5.38 -60.55 70.97
C THR A 81 6.76 -60.12 70.52
N VAL A 82 6.90 -59.72 69.24
CA VAL A 82 8.16 -59.19 68.70
C VAL A 82 8.50 -57.90 69.43
N THR A 83 9.63 -57.89 70.13
CA THR A 83 10.12 -56.75 70.90
C THR A 83 11.03 -55.86 70.06
N GLU A 84 11.23 -54.61 70.48
CA GLU A 84 12.22 -53.72 69.84
C GLU A 84 13.62 -54.34 69.80
N SER A 85 13.98 -55.15 70.82
CA SER A 85 15.26 -55.86 70.82
C SER A 85 15.38 -56.91 69.71
N ASP A 86 14.28 -57.59 69.35
CA ASP A 86 14.25 -58.54 68.24
C ASP A 86 14.43 -57.82 66.90
N VAL A 87 13.76 -56.67 66.74
CA VAL A 87 13.87 -55.84 65.53
C VAL A 87 15.28 -55.27 65.40
N THR A 88 15.87 -54.79 66.49
CA THR A 88 17.23 -54.23 66.48
C THR A 88 18.28 -55.30 66.21
N ALA A 89 18.13 -56.50 66.77
CA ALA A 89 19.01 -57.64 66.47
C ALA A 89 18.90 -58.07 65.01
N HIS A 90 17.69 -58.07 64.43
CA HIS A 90 17.48 -58.36 63.02
C HIS A 90 18.06 -57.26 62.12
N GLN A 91 17.95 -55.98 62.51
CA GLN A 91 18.53 -54.85 61.80
C GLN A 91 20.06 -54.90 61.80
N ALA A 92 20.70 -55.22 62.93
CA ALA A 92 22.15 -55.40 63.02
C ALA A 92 22.65 -56.60 62.19
N ALA A 93 21.82 -57.62 61.97
CA ALA A 93 22.13 -58.75 61.11
C ALA A 93 21.93 -58.44 59.60
N LEU A 94 21.23 -57.35 59.27
CA LEU A 94 20.99 -56.88 57.90
C LEU A 94 21.91 -55.73 57.47
N GLU A 95 22.67 -55.17 58.40
CA GLU A 95 23.60 -54.08 58.12
C GLU A 95 24.88 -54.64 57.46
N VAL A 96 25.08 -54.32 56.18
CA VAL A 96 26.27 -54.70 55.42
C VAL A 96 27.35 -53.63 55.63
N THR A 97 28.42 -54.00 56.31
CA THR A 97 29.63 -53.18 56.48
C THR A 97 30.55 -53.32 55.28
N GLU A 98 31.40 -52.32 55.03
CA GLU A 98 32.37 -52.34 53.90
C GLU A 98 33.25 -53.61 53.88
N SER A 99 33.54 -54.17 55.05
CA SER A 99 34.31 -55.41 55.19
C SER A 99 33.62 -56.66 54.60
N GLN A 100 32.30 -56.61 54.42
CA GLN A 100 31.48 -57.70 53.91
C GLN A 100 31.28 -57.64 52.38
N ILE A 101 31.75 -56.57 51.72
CA ILE A 101 31.70 -56.41 50.26
C ILE A 101 33.14 -56.53 49.72
N THR A 102 33.49 -57.74 49.27
CA THR A 102 34.89 -58.09 48.90
C THR A 102 35.27 -57.76 47.45
N ASP A 103 34.33 -57.25 46.65
CA ASP A 103 34.51 -56.86 45.25
C ASP A 103 34.53 -55.34 45.02
N LEU A 104 34.43 -54.51 46.08
CA LEU A 104 34.68 -53.07 45.99
C LEU A 104 36.20 -52.80 45.91
N GLN A 105 36.78 -53.06 44.74
CA GLN A 105 38.23 -53.02 44.51
C GLN A 105 38.86 -51.62 44.67
N SER A 106 38.15 -50.54 44.34
CA SER A 106 38.52 -49.16 44.73
C SER A 106 37.33 -48.24 44.48
N TYR A 107 36.82 -47.56 45.49
CA TYR A 107 35.81 -46.52 45.30
C TYR A 107 36.44 -45.15 45.57
N LEU A 108 36.07 -44.17 44.74
CA LEU A 108 36.60 -42.81 44.79
C LEU A 108 35.93 -42.07 45.96
N THR A 109 36.67 -41.76 47.02
CA THR A 109 36.14 -41.02 48.19
C THR A 109 36.21 -39.49 48.05
N ALA A 110 36.92 -39.02 47.03
CA ALA A 110 36.97 -37.62 46.64
C ALA A 110 37.22 -37.51 45.13
N GLU A 111 36.30 -36.83 44.45
CA GLU A 111 36.44 -36.38 43.08
C GLU A 111 37.05 -34.97 43.10
N SER A 112 38.21 -34.83 42.45
CA SER A 112 38.68 -33.53 41.99
C SER A 112 38.18 -33.39 40.56
N ASP A 113 37.13 -32.62 40.34
CA ASP A 113 36.85 -32.04 39.02
C ASP A 113 38.16 -31.44 38.49
N PRO A 114 38.47 -31.50 37.18
CA PRO A 114 39.50 -30.64 36.64
C PRO A 114 39.08 -29.22 36.98
N GLU A 115 39.88 -28.58 37.85
CA GLU A 115 39.64 -27.23 38.29
C GLU A 115 39.43 -26.31 37.07
N PHE A 116 38.18 -25.98 36.77
CA PHE A 116 37.84 -24.79 36.00
C PHE A 116 38.02 -23.53 36.87
N THR A 117 38.96 -23.55 37.83
CA THR A 117 39.27 -22.45 38.77
C THR A 117 39.94 -21.27 38.08
N SER A 118 40.30 -21.43 36.80
CA SER A 118 40.78 -20.32 35.97
C SER A 118 39.65 -19.55 35.27
N TRP A 119 38.40 -20.03 35.30
CA TRP A 119 37.29 -19.32 34.66
C TRP A 119 36.55 -18.42 35.65
N ASP A 120 36.88 -17.14 35.58
CA ASP A 120 36.12 -16.09 36.23
C ASP A 120 34.73 -15.95 35.56
N LYS A 121 33.69 -16.40 36.25
CA LYS A 121 32.29 -16.29 35.80
C LYS A 121 31.80 -14.84 35.75
N THR A 122 32.51 -13.88 36.34
CA THR A 122 32.13 -12.47 36.36
C THR A 122 32.56 -11.72 35.10
N THR A 123 33.54 -12.24 34.34
CA THR A 123 34.05 -11.62 33.11
C THR A 123 33.47 -12.21 31.82
N GLY A 124 32.66 -13.27 31.92
CA GLY A 124 32.16 -14.01 30.75
C GLY A 124 33.24 -14.88 30.09
N ILE A 125 32.85 -15.64 29.06
CA ILE A 125 33.79 -16.42 28.21
C ILE A 125 34.26 -15.50 27.09
N SER A 126 35.57 -15.24 27.00
CA SER A 126 36.18 -14.62 25.83
C SER A 126 36.74 -15.72 24.93
N ILE A 127 36.14 -15.87 23.75
CA ILE A 127 36.56 -16.80 22.69
C ILE A 127 37.06 -15.98 21.51
N THR A 128 38.24 -16.27 21.00
CA THR A 128 38.79 -15.69 19.78
C THR A 128 38.34 -16.52 18.57
N GLU A 129 38.30 -15.91 17.38
CA GLU A 129 37.87 -16.57 16.14
C GLU A 129 38.63 -17.88 15.88
N SER A 130 39.92 -17.92 16.22
CA SER A 130 40.77 -19.12 16.12
C SER A 130 40.28 -20.31 16.98
N GLN A 131 39.39 -20.08 17.93
CA GLN A 131 38.84 -21.10 18.83
C GLN A 131 37.52 -21.69 18.34
N ILE A 132 36.98 -21.24 17.20
CA ILE A 132 35.71 -21.70 16.63
C ILE A 132 35.99 -22.38 15.29
N SER A 133 36.03 -23.71 15.29
CA SER A 133 36.44 -24.52 14.12
C SER A 133 35.41 -24.58 13.00
N ASP A 134 34.16 -24.24 13.28
CA ASP A 134 33.03 -24.19 12.34
C ASP A 134 32.62 -22.76 11.98
N LEU A 135 33.45 -21.76 12.33
CA LEU A 135 33.23 -20.39 11.92
C LEU A 135 33.41 -20.30 10.39
N GLY A 136 32.28 -20.31 9.67
CA GLY A 136 32.26 -20.17 8.21
C GLY A 136 32.69 -18.77 7.75
N SER A 137 32.51 -18.47 6.46
CA SER A 137 32.79 -17.12 5.94
C SER A 137 31.83 -16.11 6.58
N TYR A 138 32.38 -15.12 7.27
CA TYR A 138 31.65 -13.95 7.75
C TYR A 138 32.24 -12.68 7.12
N ILE A 139 31.43 -11.63 7.02
CA ILE A 139 31.85 -10.35 6.45
C ILE A 139 32.45 -9.52 7.58
N GLU A 140 33.74 -9.22 7.50
CA GLU A 140 34.45 -8.38 8.48
C GLU A 140 34.15 -6.88 8.28
N THR A 141 33.89 -6.48 7.04
CA THR A 141 33.57 -5.10 6.68
C THR A 141 32.54 -5.10 5.56
N GLU A 142 31.36 -4.56 5.85
CA GLU A 142 30.38 -4.20 4.83
C GLU A 142 30.69 -2.78 4.34
N SER A 143 30.77 -2.60 3.03
CA SER A 143 30.78 -1.27 2.43
C SER A 143 29.41 -1.02 1.84
N ASP A 144 28.60 -0.24 2.55
CA ASP A 144 27.31 0.20 2.04
C ASP A 144 27.52 0.98 0.73
N PRO A 145 26.63 0.82 -0.27
CA PRO A 145 26.59 1.74 -1.40
C PRO A 145 26.33 3.16 -0.88
N SER A 146 27.38 3.97 -0.81
CA SER A 146 27.24 5.35 -0.33
C SER A 146 26.60 6.22 -1.40
N VAL A 147 25.44 6.79 -1.10
CA VAL A 147 24.93 7.94 -1.87
C VAL A 147 25.86 9.12 -1.60
N PRO A 148 26.38 9.83 -2.62
CA PRO A 148 27.24 10.98 -2.38
C PRO A 148 26.53 12.03 -1.53
N ALA A 149 27.23 12.62 -0.57
CA ALA A 149 26.69 13.71 0.23
C ALA A 149 26.29 14.90 -0.67
N GLY A 150 25.13 15.48 -0.40
CA GLY A 150 24.73 16.73 -1.05
C GLY A 150 25.66 17.88 -0.68
N THR A 151 25.93 18.75 -1.64
CA THR A 151 26.77 19.94 -1.49
C THR A 151 25.96 21.21 -1.20
N GLN A 152 24.65 21.22 -1.50
CA GLN A 152 23.74 22.32 -1.19
C GLN A 152 22.31 21.87 -0.89
N VAL A 153 21.53 22.73 -0.23
CA VAL A 153 20.13 22.47 0.11
C VAL A 153 19.27 22.36 -1.15
N GLY A 154 18.40 21.37 -1.21
CA GLY A 154 17.46 21.14 -2.31
C GLY A 154 18.02 20.27 -3.45
N GLU A 155 19.26 19.79 -3.35
CA GLU A 155 19.78 18.81 -4.31
C GLU A 155 19.06 17.47 -4.19
N MET A 156 18.96 16.78 -5.32
CA MET A 156 18.46 15.42 -5.38
C MET A 156 19.53 14.50 -5.98
N GLN A 157 19.57 13.26 -5.52
CA GLN A 157 20.44 12.22 -6.08
C GLN A 157 19.59 11.18 -6.78
N TYR A 158 19.97 10.77 -7.99
CA TYR A 158 19.32 9.64 -8.67
C TYR A 158 20.35 8.64 -9.21
N TRP A 159 19.98 7.37 -9.24
CA TRP A 159 20.80 6.30 -9.80
C TRP A 159 20.54 6.20 -11.31
N ASN A 160 21.59 6.32 -12.13
CA ASN A 160 21.45 6.22 -13.59
C ASN A 160 21.72 4.81 -14.16
N GLY A 161 21.92 3.81 -13.31
CA GLY A 161 22.32 2.45 -13.70
C GLY A 161 23.81 2.15 -13.52
N MET A 162 24.66 3.18 -13.43
CA MET A 162 26.13 3.03 -13.28
C MET A 162 26.69 3.80 -12.09
N GLN A 163 26.12 4.97 -11.78
CA GLN A 163 26.56 5.84 -10.69
C GLN A 163 25.39 6.66 -10.16
N TRP A 164 25.55 7.17 -8.94
CA TRP A 164 24.70 8.23 -8.41
C TRP A 164 25.02 9.55 -9.12
N VAL A 165 23.98 10.26 -9.55
CA VAL A 165 24.07 11.53 -10.26
C VAL A 165 23.29 12.59 -9.49
N THR A 166 23.89 13.77 -9.36
CA THR A 166 23.28 14.93 -8.70
C THR A 166 22.44 15.75 -9.66
N VAL A 167 21.21 16.01 -9.24
CA VAL A 167 20.29 16.97 -9.84
C VAL A 167 20.34 18.23 -8.98
N ALA A 168 20.75 19.33 -9.59
CA ALA A 168 20.75 20.63 -8.93
C ALA A 168 19.34 20.98 -8.41
N PRO A 169 19.21 21.81 -7.36
CA PRO A 169 17.91 22.28 -6.89
C PRO A 169 17.14 22.98 -8.00
N GLY A 170 15.83 22.77 -8.01
CA GLY A 170 14.92 23.51 -8.87
C GLY A 170 14.68 24.92 -8.33
N ASN A 171 14.18 25.79 -9.20
CA ASN A 171 13.65 27.08 -8.80
C ASN A 171 12.16 26.95 -8.41
N ASP A 172 11.67 27.91 -7.63
CA ASP A 172 10.25 28.00 -7.28
C ASP A 172 9.36 27.93 -8.53
N GLY A 173 8.31 27.13 -8.45
CA GLY A 173 7.36 26.90 -9.56
C GLY A 173 7.79 25.83 -10.57
N GLN A 174 9.02 25.30 -10.50
CA GLN A 174 9.43 24.19 -11.36
C GLN A 174 8.91 22.85 -10.84
N VAL A 175 8.62 21.94 -11.78
CA VAL A 175 8.28 20.54 -11.49
C VAL A 175 9.40 19.63 -11.99
N LEU A 176 9.69 18.57 -11.25
CA LEU A 176 10.63 17.55 -11.68
C LEU A 176 9.94 16.65 -12.72
N THR A 177 10.54 16.54 -13.91
CA THR A 177 10.05 15.69 -15.00
C THR A 177 11.14 14.72 -15.45
N MET A 178 10.75 13.69 -16.20
CA MET A 178 11.68 12.75 -16.85
C MET A 178 11.89 13.16 -18.31
N SER A 179 13.04 13.73 -18.61
CA SER A 179 13.44 14.12 -19.96
C SER A 179 14.43 13.09 -20.52
N GLY A 180 13.98 12.28 -21.48
CA GLY A 180 14.83 11.22 -22.06
C GLY A 180 15.30 10.17 -21.05
N GLY A 181 14.52 9.94 -19.99
CA GLY A 181 14.88 9.02 -18.89
C GLY A 181 15.75 9.65 -17.80
N VAL A 182 16.06 10.95 -17.89
CA VAL A 182 16.82 11.70 -16.89
C VAL A 182 15.89 12.63 -16.10
N PRO A 183 15.93 12.62 -14.75
CA PRO A 183 15.20 13.60 -13.94
C PRO A 183 15.75 15.01 -14.17
N ALA A 184 14.89 15.95 -14.56
CA ALA A 184 15.23 17.34 -14.80
C ALA A 184 14.12 18.27 -14.32
N TRP A 185 14.50 19.41 -13.74
CA TRP A 185 13.54 20.45 -13.39
C TRP A 185 13.05 21.15 -14.64
N LYS A 186 11.74 21.35 -14.74
CA LYS A 186 11.10 22.02 -15.86
C LYS A 186 10.02 22.95 -15.35
N THR A 187 9.93 24.14 -15.93
CA THR A 187 8.81 25.04 -15.67
C THR A 187 7.56 24.44 -16.32
N PRO A 188 6.46 24.22 -15.56
CA PRO A 188 5.20 23.79 -16.14
C PRO A 188 4.78 24.72 -17.28
N LEU A 189 4.17 24.14 -18.31
CA LEU A 189 3.55 24.92 -19.37
C LEU A 189 2.30 25.60 -18.82
N GLU A 190 2.08 26.85 -19.21
CA GLU A 190 0.84 27.56 -18.87
C GLU A 190 -0.36 26.92 -19.59
N PRO A 191 -1.59 27.03 -19.06
CA PRO A 191 -2.77 26.61 -19.80
C PRO A 191 -2.83 27.32 -21.16
N GLY A 192 -2.91 26.54 -22.23
CA GLY A 192 -2.86 27.08 -23.59
C GLY A 192 -1.50 26.92 -24.29
N ASP A 193 -0.45 26.48 -23.58
CA ASP A 193 0.87 26.22 -24.14
C ASP A 193 1.06 24.76 -24.56
N VAL A 194 1.75 24.57 -25.68
CA VAL A 194 2.30 23.28 -26.10
C VAL A 194 3.77 23.45 -26.49
N GLU A 195 4.63 22.58 -25.96
CA GLU A 195 6.04 22.58 -26.31
C GLU A 195 6.34 21.52 -27.35
N ASN A 196 7.12 21.89 -28.37
CA ASN A 196 7.78 20.92 -29.20
C ASN A 196 9.08 20.47 -28.51
N PRO A 197 9.18 19.20 -28.06
CA PRO A 197 10.32 18.73 -27.27
C PRO A 197 11.61 18.62 -28.09
N VAL A 198 11.54 18.65 -29.43
CA VAL A 198 12.71 18.60 -30.30
C VAL A 198 13.32 19.99 -30.48
N THR A 199 12.48 21.02 -30.65
CA THR A 199 12.95 22.40 -30.87
C THR A 199 13.06 23.20 -29.57
N GLY A 200 12.42 22.73 -28.49
CA GLY A 200 12.30 23.45 -27.21
C GLY A 200 11.39 24.69 -27.29
N LYS A 201 10.69 24.89 -28.41
CA LYS A 201 9.82 26.04 -28.62
C LYS A 201 8.44 25.80 -28.04
N ILE A 202 7.88 26.84 -27.45
CA ILE A 202 6.53 26.86 -26.88
C ILE A 202 5.61 27.58 -27.87
N TRP A 203 4.48 26.94 -28.16
CA TRP A 203 3.46 27.40 -29.09
C TRP A 203 2.11 27.47 -28.40
N MET A 204 1.18 28.24 -28.96
CA MET A 204 -0.23 28.10 -28.56
C MET A 204 -0.74 26.70 -28.94
N GLU A 205 -1.52 26.07 -28.06
CA GLU A 205 -2.15 24.76 -28.28
C GLU A 205 -3.26 24.79 -29.34
N LYS A 206 -3.77 25.98 -29.68
CA LYS A 206 -4.82 26.22 -30.69
C LYS A 206 -4.40 27.23 -31.75
N ASN A 207 -5.00 27.11 -32.94
CA ASN A 207 -4.93 28.17 -33.95
C ASN A 207 -5.61 29.42 -33.38
N LEU A 208 -5.13 30.60 -33.76
CA LEU A 208 -5.75 31.84 -33.35
C LEU A 208 -7.20 31.87 -33.86
N GLY A 209 -8.16 32.15 -32.97
CA GLY A 209 -9.60 32.10 -33.28
C GLY A 209 -10.25 30.71 -33.20
N ALA A 210 -9.51 29.65 -32.93
CA ALA A 210 -10.10 28.30 -32.82
C ALA A 210 -10.85 28.09 -31.50
N ALA A 211 -12.00 27.42 -31.58
CA ALA A 211 -12.81 27.10 -30.41
C ALA A 211 -12.16 26.02 -29.54
N GLN A 212 -11.49 25.04 -30.15
CA GLN A 212 -10.91 23.89 -29.45
C GLN A 212 -9.56 23.45 -30.01
N VAL A 213 -8.84 22.65 -29.20
CA VAL A 213 -7.64 21.93 -29.63
C VAL A 213 -8.09 20.88 -30.65
N ALA A 214 -7.35 20.78 -31.75
CA ALA A 214 -7.73 19.89 -32.84
C ALA A 214 -7.85 18.44 -32.39
N THR A 215 -9.01 17.84 -32.70
CA THR A 215 -9.29 16.42 -32.49
C THR A 215 -9.01 15.58 -33.74
N SER A 216 -8.95 16.22 -34.91
CA SER A 216 -8.53 15.63 -36.19
C SER A 216 -7.91 16.69 -37.11
N SER A 217 -7.21 16.26 -38.16
CA SER A 217 -6.64 17.17 -39.16
C SER A 217 -7.69 17.99 -39.95
N ASN A 218 -8.96 17.62 -39.88
CA ASN A 218 -10.09 18.26 -40.56
C ASN A 218 -11.19 18.72 -39.58
N ASP A 219 -10.81 18.96 -38.32
CA ASP A 219 -11.69 19.49 -37.28
C ASP A 219 -12.02 20.95 -37.55
N SER A 220 -13.27 21.22 -37.94
CA SER A 220 -13.72 22.58 -38.30
C SER A 220 -13.66 23.56 -37.15
N ASP A 221 -13.84 23.09 -35.92
CA ASP A 221 -13.85 23.93 -34.71
C ASP A 221 -12.42 24.29 -34.28
N ALA A 222 -11.42 23.63 -34.88
CA ALA A 222 -10.00 23.86 -34.64
C ALA A 222 -9.26 24.53 -35.82
N TYR A 223 -9.98 24.93 -36.88
CA TYR A 223 -9.36 25.61 -38.01
C TYR A 223 -8.84 27.00 -37.66
N GLY A 224 -9.50 27.69 -36.73
CA GLY A 224 -9.20 29.09 -36.39
C GLY A 224 -9.54 30.06 -37.52
N ASP A 225 -9.18 31.32 -37.33
CA ASP A 225 -9.50 32.41 -38.25
C ASP A 225 -8.46 32.53 -39.38
N LEU A 226 -8.74 33.41 -40.35
CA LEU A 226 -7.97 33.59 -41.58
C LEU A 226 -7.53 35.05 -41.76
N TYR A 227 -6.33 35.36 -41.27
CA TYR A 227 -5.79 36.71 -41.23
C TYR A 227 -5.18 37.12 -42.56
N GLN A 228 -5.36 38.37 -42.96
CA GLN A 228 -4.56 38.99 -44.02
C GLN A 228 -3.21 39.42 -43.45
N TRP A 229 -2.13 39.17 -44.20
CA TRP A 229 -0.78 39.35 -43.66
C TRP A 229 -0.53 40.79 -43.21
N GLY A 230 -0.05 40.95 -41.98
CA GLY A 230 0.26 42.24 -41.37
C GLY A 230 -0.94 43.04 -40.85
N ARG A 231 -2.17 42.52 -40.98
CA ARG A 231 -3.37 43.18 -40.47
C ARG A 231 -3.67 42.74 -39.03
N GLY A 232 -4.00 43.69 -38.16
CA GLY A 232 -4.47 43.41 -36.81
C GLY A 232 -5.86 42.76 -36.81
N THR A 233 -6.25 42.20 -35.67
CA THR A 233 -7.58 41.62 -35.47
C THR A 233 -8.63 42.74 -35.42
N ASP A 234 -9.54 42.76 -36.38
CA ASP A 234 -10.59 43.78 -36.49
C ASP A 234 -11.93 43.23 -37.04
N GLY A 235 -12.04 41.90 -37.16
CA GLY A 235 -13.21 41.17 -37.64
C GLY A 235 -13.06 40.59 -39.04
N HIS A 236 -12.06 41.03 -39.80
CA HIS A 236 -11.82 40.52 -41.16
C HIS A 236 -11.42 39.05 -41.19
N GLU A 237 -10.73 38.61 -40.14
CA GLU A 237 -10.17 37.28 -40.00
C GLU A 237 -11.27 36.20 -39.94
N SER A 238 -12.49 36.60 -39.58
CA SER A 238 -13.64 35.72 -39.60
C SER A 238 -13.83 35.11 -40.98
N ARG A 239 -13.99 33.79 -41.00
CA ARG A 239 -14.22 33.00 -42.23
C ARG A 239 -15.48 33.42 -42.99
N THR A 240 -16.37 34.17 -42.35
CA THR A 240 -17.65 34.64 -42.89
C THR A 240 -17.78 36.16 -42.95
N SER A 241 -16.70 36.91 -42.71
CA SER A 241 -16.72 38.38 -42.82
C SER A 241 -17.13 38.80 -44.24
N ALA A 242 -17.78 39.97 -44.35
CA ALA A 242 -18.09 40.55 -45.64
C ALA A 242 -16.81 40.91 -46.41
N THR A 243 -16.94 41.20 -47.70
CA THR A 243 -15.81 41.59 -48.54
C THR A 243 -15.94 43.03 -49.02
N THR A 244 -14.80 43.68 -49.25
CA THR A 244 -14.72 45.00 -49.88
C THR A 244 -13.56 45.03 -50.87
N THR A 245 -13.67 45.80 -51.94
CA THR A 245 -12.57 46.05 -52.88
C THR A 245 -11.84 47.36 -52.60
N THR A 246 -12.27 48.09 -51.56
CA THR A 246 -11.63 49.33 -51.14
C THR A 246 -10.39 49.00 -50.32
N VAL A 247 -9.20 49.23 -50.87
CA VAL A 247 -7.93 49.08 -50.14
C VAL A 247 -7.77 50.16 -49.07
N SER A 248 -7.12 49.80 -47.96
CA SER A 248 -6.84 50.75 -46.88
C SER A 248 -5.64 51.64 -47.22
N THR A 249 -5.69 52.89 -46.77
CA THR A 249 -4.55 53.83 -46.82
C THR A 249 -3.83 53.95 -45.46
N THR A 250 -4.43 53.41 -44.39
CA THR A 250 -3.90 53.45 -43.03
C THR A 250 -3.71 52.04 -42.48
N ASP A 251 -3.12 51.95 -41.28
CA ASP A 251 -2.82 50.67 -40.64
C ASP A 251 -4.07 50.03 -40.00
N ASP A 252 -5.16 50.80 -39.94
CA ASP A 252 -6.49 50.38 -39.52
C ASP A 252 -7.51 50.78 -40.62
N PRO A 253 -8.12 49.80 -41.32
CA PRO A 253 -9.15 50.09 -42.31
C PRO A 253 -10.44 50.70 -41.73
N GLY A 254 -10.65 50.62 -40.41
CA GLY A 254 -11.84 51.10 -39.73
C GLY A 254 -13.08 50.23 -39.90
N HIS A 255 -12.92 49.00 -40.41
CA HIS A 255 -14.00 48.03 -40.63
C HIS A 255 -13.49 46.60 -40.58
N GLY A 256 -14.37 45.64 -40.29
CA GLY A 256 -14.04 44.20 -40.26
C GLY A 256 -14.20 43.46 -41.59
N ASP A 257 -14.33 44.16 -42.73
CA ASP A 257 -14.45 43.48 -44.02
C ASP A 257 -13.10 42.93 -44.50
N PHE A 258 -13.13 41.78 -45.16
CA PHE A 258 -12.01 41.19 -45.87
C PHE A 258 -11.74 41.98 -47.17
N ILE A 259 -10.50 42.43 -47.35
CA ILE A 259 -10.15 43.36 -48.42
C ILE A 259 -9.68 42.54 -49.62
N LEU A 260 -10.51 42.50 -50.65
CA LEU A 260 -10.18 41.88 -51.92
C LEU A 260 -9.20 42.73 -52.69
N HIS A 261 -8.28 42.08 -53.38
CA HIS A 261 -7.26 42.75 -54.17
C HIS A 261 -7.17 42.12 -55.57
N SER A 262 -7.29 42.94 -56.61
CA SER A 262 -7.36 42.47 -58.00
C SER A 262 -6.01 42.46 -58.73
N ILE A 263 -4.92 42.83 -58.06
CA ILE A 263 -3.58 42.90 -58.64
C ILE A 263 -2.64 41.94 -57.91
N TYR A 264 -1.91 41.14 -58.68
CA TYR A 264 -0.81 40.34 -58.14
C TYR A 264 0.53 40.98 -58.52
N PRO A 265 1.43 41.20 -57.55
CA PRO A 265 1.30 41.03 -56.10
C PRO A 265 0.71 42.28 -55.42
N GLY A 266 0.06 42.11 -54.27
CA GLY A 266 -0.48 43.22 -53.49
C GLY A 266 -0.81 42.84 -52.05
N GLY A 267 -1.62 43.67 -51.41
CA GLY A 267 -2.04 43.53 -50.01
C GLY A 267 -3.33 44.27 -49.73
N TRP A 268 -3.75 44.26 -48.47
CA TRP A 268 -4.95 44.97 -48.01
C TRP A 268 -4.75 46.48 -47.88
N ARG A 269 -3.50 46.96 -47.99
CA ARG A 269 -3.13 48.38 -48.08
C ARG A 269 -2.71 48.78 -49.49
N ASP A 270 -2.89 50.05 -49.82
CA ASP A 270 -2.37 50.67 -51.04
C ASP A 270 -0.84 50.76 -51.06
N VAL A 271 -0.22 50.98 -49.90
CA VAL A 271 1.23 50.97 -49.68
C VAL A 271 1.60 49.75 -48.83
N ILE A 272 2.42 48.86 -49.41
CA ILE A 272 2.95 47.69 -48.72
C ILE A 272 3.90 48.14 -47.61
N ASN A 273 3.75 47.56 -46.43
CA ASN A 273 4.63 47.75 -45.28
C ASN A 273 5.14 46.38 -44.80
N ASP A 274 6.45 46.27 -44.66
CA ASP A 274 7.16 45.04 -44.30
C ASP A 274 7.37 44.89 -42.79
N ASP A 275 7.13 45.94 -42.02
CA ASP A 275 7.42 46.02 -40.59
C ASP A 275 6.30 45.47 -39.69
N TYR A 276 5.22 44.92 -40.28
CA TYR A 276 4.16 44.26 -39.50
C TYR A 276 4.57 42.88 -39.00
N TRP A 277 4.03 42.50 -37.83
CA TRP A 277 4.24 41.20 -37.19
C TRP A 277 5.70 40.88 -36.83
N GLN A 278 6.55 41.91 -36.75
CA GLN A 278 7.98 41.76 -36.42
C GLN A 278 8.21 41.70 -34.91
N GLY A 279 8.10 40.50 -34.34
CA GLY A 279 8.35 40.27 -32.91
C GLY A 279 7.09 40.39 -32.03
N VAL A 280 7.25 40.17 -30.73
CA VAL A 280 6.15 40.25 -29.74
C VAL A 280 5.54 41.65 -29.67
N ASP A 281 6.37 42.69 -29.72
CA ASP A 281 5.96 44.11 -29.78
C ASP A 281 5.76 44.61 -31.21
N GLY A 282 5.66 43.69 -32.18
CA GLY A 282 5.52 44.00 -33.60
C GLY A 282 4.19 44.70 -33.90
N ILE A 283 4.21 45.64 -34.85
CA ILE A 283 3.01 46.36 -35.27
C ILE A 283 1.97 45.35 -35.77
N ASN A 284 0.71 45.51 -35.32
CA ASN A 284 -0.43 44.67 -35.68
C ASN A 284 -0.26 43.18 -35.32
N ASN A 285 0.61 42.80 -34.38
CA ASN A 285 0.71 41.42 -33.90
C ASN A 285 -0.68 40.92 -33.43
N PRO A 286 -1.27 39.89 -34.09
CA PRO A 286 -2.62 39.43 -33.75
C PRO A 286 -2.60 38.44 -32.58
N CYS A 287 -1.41 38.01 -32.14
CA CYS A 287 -1.25 37.04 -31.08
C CYS A 287 -1.43 37.67 -29.68
N PRO A 288 -1.86 36.89 -28.68
CA PRO A 288 -1.95 37.37 -27.29
C PRO A 288 -0.60 37.81 -26.73
N ASP A 289 -0.62 38.57 -25.63
CA ASP A 289 0.57 39.04 -24.91
C ASP A 289 1.58 37.90 -24.65
N GLY A 290 2.84 38.14 -24.96
CA GLY A 290 3.92 37.15 -24.85
C GLY A 290 4.03 36.19 -26.03
N TYR A 291 3.13 36.28 -27.03
CA TYR A 291 3.20 35.50 -28.25
C TYR A 291 3.31 36.39 -29.48
N ARG A 292 3.82 35.79 -30.56
CA ARG A 292 3.90 36.43 -31.87
C ARG A 292 3.65 35.46 -33.01
N VAL A 293 3.54 36.00 -34.22
CA VAL A 293 3.55 35.19 -35.44
C VAL A 293 4.94 34.56 -35.61
N PRO A 294 5.03 33.25 -35.94
CA PRO A 294 6.32 32.56 -36.07
C PRO A 294 7.07 32.99 -37.32
N THR A 295 8.38 32.90 -37.27
CA THR A 295 9.24 33.09 -38.44
C THR A 295 9.24 31.86 -39.36
N GLU A 296 9.67 32.03 -40.60
CA GLU A 296 9.99 30.97 -41.56
C GLU A 296 10.96 29.95 -40.96
N ALA A 297 12.01 30.41 -40.26
CA ALA A 297 12.99 29.53 -39.64
C ALA A 297 12.37 28.65 -38.54
N GLU A 298 11.45 29.21 -37.74
CA GLU A 298 10.76 28.47 -36.67
C GLU A 298 9.79 27.44 -37.23
N TRP A 299 9.06 27.78 -38.29
CA TRP A 299 8.24 26.80 -39.00
C TRP A 299 9.06 25.70 -39.65
N ILE A 300 10.23 26.02 -40.22
CA ILE A 300 11.15 25.02 -40.78
C ILE A 300 11.63 24.05 -39.70
N ALA A 301 12.07 24.57 -38.55
CA ALA A 301 12.48 23.74 -37.43
C ALA A 301 11.32 22.86 -36.93
N GLU A 302 10.11 23.40 -36.87
CA GLU A 302 8.90 22.69 -36.47
C GLU A 302 8.59 21.52 -37.42
N TYR A 303 8.41 21.76 -38.72
CA TYR A 303 8.01 20.67 -39.61
C TYR A 303 9.12 19.63 -39.84
N GLN A 304 10.38 20.00 -39.63
CA GLN A 304 11.51 19.06 -39.67
C GLN A 304 11.51 18.10 -38.47
N SER A 305 10.83 18.42 -37.37
CA SER A 305 10.71 17.53 -36.22
C SER A 305 9.54 16.55 -36.33
N TRP A 306 8.70 16.66 -37.36
CA TRP A 306 7.55 15.78 -37.53
C TRP A 306 7.99 14.37 -37.93
N SER A 307 7.17 13.38 -37.59
CA SER A 307 7.41 11.97 -37.97
C SER A 307 7.33 11.74 -39.49
N SER A 308 6.58 12.56 -40.21
CA SER A 308 6.49 12.57 -41.67
C SER A 308 6.33 14.00 -42.19
N ALA A 309 6.89 14.27 -43.37
CA ALA A 309 6.87 15.58 -44.02
C ALA A 309 5.56 15.83 -44.79
N ASP A 310 4.42 15.69 -44.10
CA ASP A 310 3.07 15.76 -44.66
C ASP A 310 2.01 16.11 -43.61
N SER A 311 0.73 16.07 -44.01
CA SER A 311 -0.40 16.37 -43.12
C SER A 311 -0.60 15.36 -41.98
N TYR A 312 -0.06 14.14 -42.10
CA TYR A 312 -0.11 13.17 -40.99
C TYR A 312 0.90 13.58 -39.92
N GLY A 313 2.10 13.98 -40.31
CA GLY A 313 3.11 14.51 -39.40
C GLY A 313 2.66 15.82 -38.77
N ALA A 314 2.02 16.70 -39.53
CA ALA A 314 1.48 17.96 -39.03
C ALA A 314 0.46 17.77 -37.90
N PHE A 315 -0.48 16.83 -38.06
CA PHE A 315 -1.47 16.52 -37.04
C PHE A 315 -0.90 15.63 -35.91
N GLY A 316 0.05 14.75 -36.24
CA GLY A 316 0.75 13.90 -35.27
C GLY A 316 1.78 14.64 -34.41
N SER A 317 2.14 15.87 -34.79
CA SER A 317 2.99 16.75 -34.00
C SER A 317 2.29 17.21 -32.70
N PRO A 318 3.04 17.71 -31.71
CA PRO A 318 2.43 18.32 -30.53
C PRO A 318 1.42 19.44 -30.87
N LEU A 319 1.65 20.19 -31.95
CA LEU A 319 0.80 21.33 -32.34
C LEU A 319 -0.56 20.92 -32.94
N LYS A 320 -0.71 19.66 -33.39
CA LYS A 320 -1.91 19.12 -34.03
C LYS A 320 -2.49 20.03 -35.12
N LEU A 321 -1.67 20.44 -36.08
CA LEU A 321 -2.09 21.42 -37.09
C LEU A 321 -3.21 20.88 -37.99
N THR A 322 -4.17 21.74 -38.28
CA THR A 322 -5.35 21.42 -39.09
C THR A 322 -5.24 21.92 -40.52
N LYS A 323 -6.03 21.31 -41.42
CA LYS A 323 -6.13 21.66 -42.84
C LYS A 323 -7.26 22.68 -43.07
N GLY A 324 -7.15 23.85 -42.45
CA GLY A 324 -8.20 24.87 -42.47
C GLY A 324 -8.45 25.56 -43.83
N GLY A 325 -7.65 25.26 -44.86
CA GLY A 325 -7.71 25.98 -46.13
C GLY A 325 -7.23 27.43 -45.98
N TYR A 326 -7.58 28.26 -46.96
CA TYR A 326 -7.32 29.70 -46.94
C TYR A 326 -8.46 30.45 -47.62
N ARG A 327 -8.49 31.77 -47.47
CA ARG A 327 -9.44 32.66 -48.13
C ARG A 327 -8.72 33.39 -49.26
N HIS A 328 -9.20 33.20 -50.49
CA HIS A 328 -8.54 33.70 -51.68
C HIS A 328 -8.69 35.22 -51.78
N TYR A 329 -7.61 35.87 -52.22
CA TYR A 329 -7.45 37.32 -52.12
C TYR A 329 -8.29 38.13 -53.13
N ASP A 330 -8.72 37.56 -54.25
CA ASP A 330 -9.42 38.31 -55.31
C ASP A 330 -10.95 38.22 -55.26
N ASP A 331 -11.49 37.12 -54.72
CA ASP A 331 -12.93 36.81 -54.69
C ASP A 331 -13.43 36.49 -53.27
N GLY A 332 -12.53 36.27 -52.31
CA GLY A 332 -12.86 35.97 -50.92
C GLY A 332 -13.41 34.57 -50.69
N ILE A 333 -13.29 33.67 -51.66
CA ILE A 333 -13.76 32.29 -51.55
C ILE A 333 -12.83 31.48 -50.65
N LEU A 334 -13.42 30.60 -49.83
CA LEU A 334 -12.66 29.63 -49.03
C LEU A 334 -12.26 28.44 -49.90
N GLU A 335 -10.96 28.19 -50.01
CA GLU A 335 -10.41 27.10 -50.81
C GLU A 335 -9.67 26.07 -49.96
N TYR A 336 -9.65 24.82 -50.44
CA TYR A 336 -8.92 23.68 -49.85
C TYR A 336 -9.24 23.37 -48.38
N VAL A 337 -10.41 23.80 -47.89
CA VAL A 337 -10.89 23.49 -46.54
C VAL A 337 -10.97 21.97 -46.35
N GLY A 338 -10.34 21.46 -45.30
CA GLY A 338 -10.19 20.03 -45.00
C GLY A 338 -9.11 19.30 -45.81
N ALA A 339 -8.50 19.96 -46.81
CA ALA A 339 -7.57 19.34 -47.75
C ALA A 339 -6.11 19.82 -47.60
N THR A 340 -5.88 21.08 -47.24
CA THR A 340 -4.52 21.65 -47.10
C THR A 340 -4.46 22.64 -45.94
N GLY A 341 -3.36 22.65 -45.19
CA GLY A 341 -3.07 23.64 -44.16
C GLY A 341 -2.27 24.81 -44.73
N PHE A 342 -2.64 26.03 -44.38
CA PHE A 342 -1.98 27.28 -44.77
C PHE A 342 -1.78 28.14 -43.54
N TYR A 343 -0.52 28.42 -43.20
CA TYR A 343 -0.15 29.11 -41.96
C TYR A 343 0.83 30.22 -42.23
N TRP A 344 0.50 31.45 -41.82
CA TRP A 344 1.40 32.57 -42.02
C TRP A 344 2.70 32.43 -41.23
N THR A 345 3.74 33.03 -41.80
CA THR A 345 4.96 33.40 -41.07
C THR A 345 5.05 34.92 -41.00
N SER A 346 5.87 35.47 -40.11
CA SER A 346 6.19 36.90 -40.05
C SER A 346 7.16 37.36 -41.13
N ASN A 347 7.67 36.47 -41.99
CA ASN A 347 8.64 36.83 -43.02
C ASN A 347 7.97 37.31 -44.31
N VAL A 348 8.59 38.32 -44.91
CA VAL A 348 8.23 38.84 -46.23
C VAL A 348 9.19 38.34 -47.31
N ILE A 349 8.73 38.33 -48.57
CA ILE A 349 9.61 38.10 -49.72
C ILE A 349 9.16 38.94 -50.91
N GLY A 350 9.99 39.91 -51.28
CA GLY A 350 9.58 40.96 -52.22
C GLY A 350 8.24 41.55 -51.76
N SER A 351 7.28 41.60 -52.68
CA SER A 351 5.91 42.07 -52.44
C SER A 351 4.96 41.04 -51.81
N GLY A 352 5.40 39.80 -51.63
CA GLY A 352 4.60 38.74 -51.00
C GLY A 352 4.96 38.53 -49.53
N ALA A 353 4.29 37.57 -48.89
CA ALA A 353 4.64 37.06 -47.57
C ALA A 353 4.82 35.54 -47.60
N ARG A 354 5.60 35.03 -46.65
CA ARG A 354 5.94 33.63 -46.50
C ARG A 354 4.90 32.90 -45.66
N PHE A 355 4.55 31.69 -46.05
CA PHE A 355 3.61 30.82 -45.33
C PHE A 355 4.04 29.35 -45.40
N LEU A 356 3.72 28.60 -44.35
CA LEU A 356 3.79 27.15 -44.33
C LEU A 356 2.57 26.57 -45.04
N ARG A 357 2.82 25.61 -45.94
CA ARG A 357 1.79 24.79 -46.59
C ARG A 357 2.06 23.33 -46.31
N PHE A 358 1.03 22.57 -45.96
CA PHE A 358 1.11 21.11 -45.93
C PHE A 358 -0.16 20.42 -46.43
N ALA A 359 0.02 19.26 -47.06
CA ALA A 359 -1.03 18.42 -47.62
C ALA A 359 -0.66 16.93 -47.44
N TYR A 360 -1.42 16.02 -48.06
CA TYR A 360 -1.29 14.58 -47.88
C TYR A 360 0.14 14.02 -48.06
N ASN A 361 0.95 14.60 -48.95
CA ASN A 361 2.27 14.07 -49.32
C ASN A 361 3.37 15.15 -49.37
N HIS A 362 3.15 16.29 -48.72
CA HIS A 362 4.06 17.41 -48.85
C HIS A 362 3.91 18.42 -47.71
N VAL A 363 5.04 19.02 -47.32
CA VAL A 363 5.14 20.24 -46.52
C VAL A 363 6.26 21.14 -47.04
N GLY A 364 6.06 22.45 -46.98
CA GLY A 364 7.09 23.42 -47.34
C GLY A 364 6.69 24.86 -47.05
N ILE A 365 7.69 25.74 -47.12
CA ILE A 365 7.49 27.19 -47.06
C ILE A 365 7.34 27.74 -48.48
N TYR A 366 6.29 28.51 -48.68
CA TYR A 366 5.93 29.15 -49.93
C TYR A 366 5.75 30.64 -49.74
N SER A 367 5.45 31.34 -50.83
CA SER A 367 5.17 32.77 -50.82
C SER A 367 3.92 33.07 -51.62
N TYR A 368 3.06 33.94 -51.10
CA TYR A 368 1.87 34.37 -51.82
C TYR A 368 1.50 35.82 -51.50
N ASN A 369 0.39 36.28 -52.09
CA ASN A 369 -0.11 37.64 -51.93
C ASN A 369 -0.53 37.88 -50.47
N ARG A 370 -0.19 39.06 -49.92
CA ARG A 370 -0.44 39.41 -48.51
C ARG A 370 -1.93 39.59 -48.18
N ALA A 371 -2.77 39.80 -49.18
CA ALA A 371 -4.22 39.89 -49.04
C ALA A 371 -4.93 38.53 -48.91
N ASN A 372 -4.23 37.40 -48.98
CA ASN A 372 -4.87 36.11 -48.68
C ASN A 372 -5.17 36.00 -47.19
N GLY A 373 -6.29 35.35 -46.85
CA GLY A 373 -6.59 34.97 -45.48
C GLY A 373 -6.00 33.60 -45.17
N MET A 374 -5.01 33.50 -44.28
CA MET A 374 -4.45 32.22 -43.84
C MET A 374 -4.45 32.12 -42.31
N SER A 375 -4.37 30.89 -41.80
CA SER A 375 -4.37 30.65 -40.36
C SER A 375 -3.10 31.17 -39.70
N VAL A 376 -3.21 31.52 -38.42
CA VAL A 376 -2.08 31.89 -37.56
C VAL A 376 -2.01 30.90 -36.40
N ARG A 377 -0.81 30.39 -36.15
CA ARG A 377 -0.46 29.63 -34.96
C ARG A 377 0.65 30.40 -34.26
N CYS A 378 0.38 30.94 -33.09
CA CYS A 378 1.34 31.82 -32.41
C CYS A 378 2.42 31.01 -31.65
N ILE A 379 3.60 31.60 -31.57
CA ILE A 379 4.76 31.07 -30.84
C ILE A 379 5.11 32.03 -29.68
N LYS A 380 5.55 31.49 -28.55
CA LYS A 380 5.91 32.24 -27.34
C LYS A 380 7.35 32.75 -27.43
N ASP A 381 7.58 33.99 -27.03
CA ASP A 381 8.91 34.62 -26.94
C ASP A 381 9.44 34.73 -25.50
#